data_AF-A0A3Q9IQE3-F1
#
_entry.id   AF-A0A3Q9IQE3-F1
#
_cell.length_a   1.000
_cell.length_b   1.000
_cell.length_c   1.000
_cell.angle_alpha   90.00
_cell.angle_beta   90.00
_cell.angle_gamma   90.00
#
_symmetry.space_group_name_H-M   'P 1'
#
loop_
_entity.id
_entity.type
_entity.pdbx_description
1 polymer ?
#
loop_
_entity_poly.entity_id
_entity_poly.type
_entity_poly.pdbx_seq_one_letter_code
_entity_poly.pdbx_strand_id
1 'polypeptide(L)'
;MFYRQLEEEKGRTFILIREEIYEELNSAIKELPELSQEIFALYVSGKSDSEIAELLSIDMHVVRVNRKETILFLKNKLRNQFYWFLWMRRNQKSL
;
A
#
# COMPACT_ATOMS: atom_id res chain seq x y z
N MET A 1 0.70 -19.02 31.87
CA MET A 1 -0.06 -17.76 31.94
C MET A 1 0.74 -16.57 31.43
N PHE A 2 1.96 -16.31 31.92
CA PHE A 2 2.82 -15.20 31.47
C PHE A 2 3.05 -15.15 29.94
N TYR A 3 3.36 -16.29 29.31
CA TYR A 3 3.57 -16.35 27.86
C TYR A 3 2.35 -15.95 27.02
N ARG A 4 1.13 -16.22 27.51
CA ARG A 4 -0.12 -15.84 26.83
C ARG A 4 -0.32 -14.32 26.87
N GLN A 5 -0.05 -13.68 28.02
CA GLN A 5 -0.12 -12.23 28.14
C GLN A 5 0.91 -11.52 27.22
N LEU A 6 2.13 -12.06 27.12
CA LEU A 6 3.14 -11.53 26.19
C LEU A 6 2.74 -11.67 24.71
N GLU A 7 2.09 -12.77 24.33
CA GLU A 7 1.57 -12.94 22.97
C GLU A 7 0.42 -11.98 22.67
N GLU A 8 -0.51 -11.80 23.62
CA GLU A 8 -1.60 -10.83 23.49
C GLU A 8 -1.09 -9.39 23.38
N GLU A 9 -0.10 -9.01 24.19
CA GLU A 9 0.53 -7.69 24.10
C GLU A 9 1.27 -7.48 22.78
N LYS A 10 2.03 -8.48 22.31
CA LYS A 10 2.67 -8.43 20.99
C LYS A 10 1.63 -8.29 19.87
N GLY A 11 0.51 -9.02 19.96
CA GLY A 11 -0.60 -8.92 19.02
C GLY A 11 -1.20 -7.51 18.98
N ARG A 12 -1.48 -6.92 20.15
CA ARG A 12 -1.99 -5.54 20.25
C ARG A 12 -1.01 -4.52 19.68
N THR A 13 0.26 -4.60 20.06
CA THR A 13 1.31 -3.70 19.55
C THR A 13 1.46 -3.82 18.03
N PHE A 14 1.39 -5.05 17.49
CA PHE A 14 1.43 -5.26 16.05
C PHE A 14 0.24 -4.63 15.32
N ILE A 15 -0.98 -4.75 15.89
CA ILE A 15 -2.18 -4.12 15.32
C ILE A 15 -2.03 -2.59 15.29
N LEU A 16 -1.56 -1.98 16.39
CA LEU A 16 -1.36 -0.52 16.47
C LEU A 16 -0.33 -0.02 15.46
N ILE A 17 0.84 -0.67 15.39
CA ILE A 17 1.89 -0.32 14.42
C ILE A 17 1.37 -0.44 12.98
N ARG A 18 0.57 -1.47 12.71
CA ARG A 18 -0.03 -1.69 11.40
C ARG A 18 -1.02 -0.56 11.05
N GLU A 19 -1.89 -0.18 11.98
CA GLU A 19 -2.84 0.93 11.80
C GLU A 19 -2.12 2.24 11.49
N GLU A 20 -1.09 2.58 12.26
CA GLU A 20 -0.28 3.79 12.05
C GLU A 20 0.39 3.81 10.66
N ILE A 21 0.97 2.69 10.23
CA ILE A 21 1.56 2.58 8.87
C ILE A 21 0.49 2.74 7.77
N TYR A 22 -0.70 2.18 7.96
CA TYR A 22 -1.80 2.35 7.00
C TYR A 22 -2.33 3.79 6.96
N GLU A 23 -2.42 4.47 8.11
CA GLU A 23 -2.82 5.87 8.18
C GLU A 23 -1.84 6.77 7.45
N GLU A 24 -0.54 6.60 7.70
CA GLU A 24 0.49 7.35 7.00
C GLU A 24 0.47 7.10 5.48
N LEU A 25 0.34 5.84 5.07
CA LEU A 25 0.22 5.49 3.66
C LEU A 25 -0.99 6.16 3.02
N ASN A 26 -2.14 6.11 3.68
CA ASN A 26 -3.37 6.73 3.19
C ASN A 26 -3.23 8.26 3.11
N SER A 27 -2.58 8.88 4.09
CA SER A 27 -2.28 10.31 4.04
C SER A 27 -1.38 10.65 2.85
N ALA A 28 -0.34 9.85 2.58
CA ALA A 28 0.53 10.05 1.43
C ALA A 28 -0.18 9.83 0.09
N ILE A 29 -1.09 8.85 0.01
CA ILE A 29 -1.91 8.62 -1.20
C ILE A 29 -2.80 9.83 -1.48
N LYS A 30 -3.43 10.43 -0.45
CA LYS A 30 -4.29 11.62 -0.61
C LYS A 30 -3.57 12.85 -1.16
N GLU A 31 -2.24 12.90 -1.08
CA GLU A 31 -1.45 13.98 -1.69
C GLU A 31 -1.25 13.82 -3.20
N LEU A 32 -1.52 12.63 -3.76
CA LEU A 32 -1.39 12.38 -5.18
C LEU A 32 -2.57 12.97 -5.97
N PRO A 33 -2.41 13.25 -7.27
CA PRO A 33 -3.54 13.54 -8.15
C PRO A 33 -4.57 12.40 -8.14
N GLU A 34 -5.86 12.72 -8.31
CA GLU A 34 -6.97 11.74 -8.25
C GLU A 34 -6.73 10.51 -9.13
N LEU A 35 -6.27 10.72 -10.37
CA LEU A 35 -5.96 9.63 -11.29
C LEU A 35 -4.88 8.68 -10.74
N SER A 36 -3.84 9.22 -10.10
CA SER A 36 -2.78 8.42 -9.48
C SER A 36 -3.29 7.63 -8.28
N GLN A 37 -4.20 8.19 -7.50
CA GLN A 37 -4.85 7.49 -6.38
C GLN A 37 -5.65 6.29 -6.90
N GLU A 38 -6.44 6.50 -7.96
CA GLU A 38 -7.30 5.47 -8.56
C GLU A 38 -6.49 4.35 -9.21
N ILE A 39 -5.47 4.70 -10.01
CA ILE A 39 -4.53 3.74 -10.59
C ILE A 39 -3.83 2.94 -9.49
N PHE A 40 -3.38 3.59 -8.42
CA PHE A 40 -2.69 2.92 -7.33
C PHE A 40 -3.62 1.99 -6.54
N ALA A 41 -4.87 2.40 -6.29
CA ALA A 41 -5.87 1.56 -5.63
C ALA A 41 -6.14 0.27 -6.43
N LEU A 42 -6.33 0.38 -7.74
CA LEU A 42 -6.52 -0.78 -8.61
C LEU A 42 -5.27 -1.67 -8.67
N TYR A 43 -4.08 -1.08 -8.75
CA TYR A 43 -2.81 -1.82 -8.66
C TYR A 43 -2.68 -2.59 -7.34
N VAL A 44 -3.03 -1.95 -6.21
CA VAL A 44 -2.98 -2.60 -4.90
C VAL A 44 -4.01 -3.73 -4.79
N SER A 45 -5.19 -3.59 -5.43
CA SER A 45 -6.20 -4.66 -5.52
C SER A 45 -5.75 -5.88 -6.34
N GLY A 46 -4.65 -5.76 -7.10
CA GLY A 46 -4.06 -6.86 -7.86
C GLY A 46 -4.35 -6.82 -9.36
N LYS A 47 -4.90 -5.73 -9.89
CA LYS A 47 -5.13 -5.53 -11.32
C LYS A 47 -3.82 -5.31 -12.08
N SER A 48 -3.77 -5.87 -13.28
CA SER A 48 -2.69 -5.66 -14.25
C SER A 48 -2.79 -4.29 -14.93
N ASP A 49 -1.72 -3.85 -15.58
CA ASP A 49 -1.71 -2.57 -16.30
C ASP A 49 -2.77 -2.50 -17.41
N SER A 50 -3.01 -3.62 -18.10
CA SER A 50 -4.04 -3.71 -19.14
C SER A 50 -5.43 -3.58 -18.54
N GLU A 51 -5.72 -4.32 -17.46
CA GLU A 51 -7.02 -4.24 -16.78
C GLU A 51 -7.29 -2.83 -16.24
N ILE A 52 -6.27 -2.14 -15.70
CA ILE A 52 -6.41 -0.75 -15.22
C ILE A 52 -6.67 0.20 -16.39
N ALA A 53 -5.92 0.05 -17.49
CA ALA A 53 -6.09 0.85 -18.69
C ALA A 53 -7.50 0.72 -19.28
N GLU A 54 -8.02 -0.52 -19.33
CA GLU A 54 -9.38 -0.81 -19.76
C GLU A 54 -10.43 -0.21 -18.81
N LEU A 55 -10.28 -0.40 -17.49
CA LEU A 55 -11.23 0.11 -16.50
C LEU A 55 -11.33 1.63 -16.49
N LEU A 56 -10.20 2.33 -16.65
CA LEU A 56 -10.12 3.78 -16.62
C LEU A 56 -10.22 4.42 -18.01
N SER A 57 -10.32 3.61 -19.07
CA SER A 57 -10.34 4.08 -20.46
C SER A 57 -9.16 5.02 -20.81
N ILE A 58 -7.96 4.65 -20.36
CA ILE A 58 -6.71 5.39 -20.61
C ILE A 58 -5.66 4.48 -21.24
N ASP A 59 -4.60 5.08 -21.79
CA ASP A 59 -3.50 4.32 -22.39
C ASP A 59 -2.71 3.53 -21.33
N MET A 60 -2.40 2.25 -21.62
CA MET A 60 -1.59 1.40 -20.74
C MET A 60 -0.20 2.00 -20.44
N HIS A 61 0.38 2.74 -21.38
CA HIS A 61 1.62 3.48 -21.14
C HIS A 61 1.45 4.54 -20.05
N VAL A 62 0.33 5.26 -20.03
CA VAL A 62 0.01 6.23 -18.98
C VAL A 62 -0.10 5.54 -17.63
N VAL A 63 -0.76 4.38 -17.57
CA VAL A 63 -0.83 3.56 -16.33
C VAL A 63 0.57 3.18 -15.84
N ARG A 64 1.44 2.70 -16.73
CA ARG A 64 2.81 2.29 -16.37
C ARG A 64 3.65 3.44 -15.83
N VAL A 65 3.62 4.59 -16.50
CA VAL A 65 4.36 5.79 -16.09
C VAL A 65 3.83 6.27 -14.75
N ASN A 66 2.50 6.44 -14.64
CA ASN A 66 1.85 6.91 -13.42
C ASN A 66 2.15 6.00 -12.22
N ARG A 67 2.04 4.68 -12.38
CA ARG A 67 2.39 3.73 -11.32
C ARG A 67 3.83 3.88 -10.86
N LYS A 68 4.77 4.00 -11.80
CA LYS A 68 6.20 4.13 -11.49
C LYS A 68 6.45 5.41 -10.69
N GLU A 69 5.87 6.52 -11.11
CA GLU A 69 5.98 7.81 -10.43
C GLU A 69 5.33 7.78 -9.05
N THR A 70 4.13 7.19 -8.94
CA THR A 70 3.41 7.02 -7.68
C THR A 70 4.21 6.18 -6.68
N ILE A 71 4.77 5.04 -7.11
CA ILE A 71 5.61 4.21 -6.24
C ILE A 71 6.87 4.98 -5.81
N LEU A 72 7.50 5.72 -6.71
CA LEU A 72 8.68 6.52 -6.39
C LEU A 72 8.34 7.62 -5.37
N PHE A 73 7.22 8.32 -5.57
CA PHE A 73 6.71 9.32 -4.64
C PHE A 73 6.49 8.73 -3.24
N LEU A 74 5.71 7.64 -3.14
CA LEU A 74 5.41 6.99 -1.87
C LEU A 74 6.67 6.48 -1.18
N LYS A 75 7.61 5.90 -1.94
CA LYS A 75 8.90 5.45 -1.42
C LYS A 75 9.72 6.60 -0.83
N ASN A 76 9.76 7.74 -1.51
CA ASN A 76 10.52 8.90 -1.04
C ASN A 76 9.87 9.56 0.19
N LYS A 77 8.54 9.62 0.20
CA LYS A 77 7.74 10.20 1.28
C LYS A 77 7.81 9.35 2.56
N LEU A 78 7.51 8.06 2.45
CA LEU A 78 7.37 7.14 3.59
C LEU A 78 8.68 6.45 3.99
N ARG A 79 9.72 6.54 3.14
CA ARG A 79 11.07 5.97 3.39
C ARG A 79 11.00 4.51 3.86
N ASN A 80 11.46 4.22 5.07
CA ASN A 80 11.50 2.87 5.63
C ASN A 80 10.10 2.26 5.81
N GLN A 81 9.09 3.09 6.08
CA GLN A 81 7.71 2.64 6.32
C GLN A 81 7.08 2.02 5.07
N PHE A 82 7.51 2.47 3.88
CA PHE A 82 7.07 1.85 2.62
C PHE A 82 7.49 0.37 2.51
N TYR A 83 8.69 0.02 2.99
CA TYR A 83 9.15 -1.37 2.97
C TYR A 83 8.38 -2.23 3.99
N TRP A 84 8.01 -1.67 5.14
CA TRP A 84 7.14 -2.33 6.10
C TRP A 84 5.77 -2.63 5.49
N PHE A 85 5.17 -1.68 4.78
CA PHE A 85 3.94 -1.91 4.03
C PHE A 85 4.06 -3.07 3.02
N LEU A 86 5.14 -3.08 2.22
CA LEU A 86 5.37 -4.16 1.25
C LEU A 86 5.56 -5.52 1.91
N TRP A 87 6.25 -5.55 3.04
CA TRP A 87 6.44 -6.77 3.84
C TRP A 87 5.09 -7.25 4.40
N MET A 88 4.29 -6.38 5.02
CA MET A 88 2.97 -6.72 5.55
C MET A 88 2.03 -7.24 4.45
N ARG A 89 2.00 -6.58 3.29
CA ARG A 89 1.22 -7.02 2.12
C ARG A 89 1.61 -8.42 1.64
N ARG A 90 2.90 -8.76 1.65
CA ARG A 90 3.38 -10.10 1.26
C ARG A 90 2.94 -11.18 2.24
N ASN A 91 2.94 -10.87 3.54
CA ASN A 91 2.56 -11.81 4.60
C ASN A 91 1.04 -11.92 4.81
N GLN A 92 0.22 -11.07 4.19
CA GLN A 92 -1.25 -11.23 4.18
C GLN A 92 -1.75 -12.34 3.25
N LYS A 93 -0.97 -12.77 2.24
CA LYS A 93 -1.37 -13.85 1.32
C LYS A 93 -1.16 -15.27 1.87
N SER A 94 -0.68 -15.41 3.12
CA SER A 94 -0.36 -16.69 3.76
C SER A 94 -1.27 -17.02 4.96
N LEU A 95 -2.43 -16.39 5.07
CA LEU A 95 -3.49 -16.72 6.03
C LEU A 95 -4.77 -17.10 5.30
#